data_AF-A0AAP0JQS6-F1
#
_entry.id   AF-A0AAP0JQS6-F1
#
_cell.length_a   1.000
_cell.length_b   1.000
_cell.length_c   1.000
_cell.angle_alpha   90.00
_cell.angle_beta   90.00
_cell.angle_gamma   90.00
#
_symmetry.space_group_name_H-M   'P 1'
#
loop_
_entity.id
_entity.type
_entity.pdbx_description
1 polymer ?
#
loop_
_entity_poly.entity_id
_entity_poly.type
_entity_poly.pdbx_seq_one_letter_code
_entity_poly.pdbx_strand_id
1 'polypeptide(L)'
;MAHDSNRPLKIIAGADPFGCSLKDALVAHLRSLNIDVEDLGTDKYYSVGEEIGRRVSSAAAAAAASSAAAETRGLVSCGTGTGVAIFANKFPGAYAAVCRSVDDAVNTRSINNSNILAVSGNSTSPETAVQILDAWLRTPFKSPCPASGDSTWPPELDSFLSNSLSEMAPVGAAAAPPTETETETCAICCLAKRREFTPVEIMPGGAMKIVRESPTSAVVRFRGGSVEPAHHHTFGHDLVVMSGRKRVWNLSKRESFDLESGDFLFTPAGDVHRVKYFEDTEFFIRWDGKWDIFLDEDLETAHREIEKELSAS
;
A
#
# COMPACT_ATOMS: atom_id res chain seq x y z
N MET A 1 8.70 26.23 4.40
CA MET A 1 8.25 27.62 4.18
C MET A 1 8.08 28.26 5.54
N ALA A 2 8.65 29.44 5.78
CA ALA A 2 8.46 30.18 7.02
C ALA A 2 6.97 30.54 7.18
N HIS A 3 6.48 30.57 8.42
CA HIS A 3 5.12 31.01 8.73
C HIS A 3 4.93 32.44 8.21
N ASP A 4 4.12 32.63 7.18
CA ASP A 4 3.71 33.96 6.73
C ASP A 4 2.74 34.50 7.78
N SER A 5 3.21 35.42 8.62
CA SER A 5 2.43 36.03 9.70
C SER A 5 1.22 36.84 9.21
N ASN A 6 1.04 36.94 7.89
CA ASN A 6 -0.05 37.67 7.25
C ASN A 6 -1.21 36.78 6.75
N ARG A 7 -1.11 35.45 6.94
CA ARG A 7 -2.17 34.50 6.55
C ARG A 7 -3.19 34.36 7.68
N PRO A 8 -4.50 34.59 7.43
CA PRO A 8 -5.52 34.41 8.47
C PRO A 8 -5.56 32.94 8.92
N LEU A 9 -5.60 32.72 10.24
CA LEU A 9 -5.62 31.39 10.87
C LEU A 9 -7.04 31.04 11.34
N LYS A 10 -7.51 29.86 10.95
CA LYS A 10 -8.75 29.25 11.42
C LYS A 10 -8.44 27.95 12.17
N ILE A 11 -9.05 27.77 13.35
CA ILE A 11 -8.97 26.53 14.13
C ILE A 11 -10.31 25.79 14.08
N ILE A 12 -10.27 24.49 13.77
CA ILE A 12 -11.43 23.60 13.91
C ILE A 12 -11.24 22.81 15.20
N ALA A 13 -12.15 23.01 16.16
CA ALA A 13 -12.08 22.42 17.49
C ALA A 13 -13.13 21.33 17.69
N GLY A 14 -12.83 20.31 18.48
CA GLY A 14 -13.79 19.28 18.86
C GLY A 14 -13.28 18.39 19.98
N ALA A 15 -14.17 17.62 20.61
CA ALA A 15 -13.78 16.70 21.67
C ALA A 15 -14.69 15.47 21.77
N ASP A 16 -14.21 14.48 22.52
CA ASP A 16 -15.10 13.49 23.13
C ASP A 16 -15.59 13.93 24.52
N PRO A 17 -16.50 13.18 25.16
CA PRO A 17 -17.00 13.55 26.49
C PRO A 17 -15.92 13.73 27.56
N PHE A 18 -14.79 13.03 27.46
CA PHE A 18 -13.67 13.15 28.40
C PHE A 18 -12.81 14.40 28.13
N GLY A 19 -12.80 14.90 26.89
CA GLY A 19 -12.03 16.08 26.48
C GLY A 19 -12.82 17.39 26.46
N CYS A 20 -14.15 17.35 26.61
CA CYS A 20 -15.04 18.50 26.39
C CYS A 20 -14.63 19.75 27.19
N SER A 21 -14.50 19.61 28.51
CA SER A 21 -14.15 20.73 29.40
C SER A 21 -12.82 21.39 29.01
N LEU A 22 -11.82 20.57 28.67
CA LEU A 22 -10.51 21.06 28.25
C LEU A 22 -10.58 21.79 26.90
N LYS A 23 -11.31 21.23 25.92
CA LYS A 23 -11.58 21.88 24.64
C LYS A 23 -12.26 23.24 24.84
N ASP A 24 -13.29 23.33 25.70
CA ASP A 24 -14.00 24.58 25.94
C ASP A 24 -13.08 25.69 26.48
N ALA A 25 -12.20 25.35 27.42
CA ALA A 25 -11.18 26.29 27.94
C ALA A 25 -10.25 26.79 26.83
N LEU A 26 -9.79 25.89 25.96
CA LEU A 26 -8.89 26.25 24.85
C LEU A 26 -9.59 27.06 23.76
N VAL A 27 -10.86 26.74 23.44
CA VAL A 27 -11.69 27.52 22.51
C VAL A 27 -11.90 28.94 23.04
N ALA A 28 -12.15 29.10 24.33
CA ALA A 28 -12.27 30.41 24.96
C ALA A 28 -10.95 31.21 24.86
N HIS A 29 -9.82 30.55 25.12
CA HIS A 29 -8.50 31.16 24.98
C HIS A 29 -8.22 31.60 23.53
N LEU A 30 -8.44 30.73 22.53
CA LEU A 30 -8.28 31.06 21.11
C LEU A 30 -9.12 32.27 20.69
N ARG A 31 -10.38 32.31 21.11
CA ARG A 31 -11.28 33.44 20.83
C ARG A 31 -10.80 34.73 21.47
N SER A 32 -10.21 34.67 22.67
CA SER A 32 -9.61 35.84 23.33
C SER A 32 -8.41 36.41 22.56
N LEU A 33 -7.74 35.59 21.75
CA LEU A 33 -6.67 35.98 20.83
C LEU A 33 -7.19 36.47 19.46
N ASN A 34 -8.50 36.59 19.29
CA ASN A 34 -9.18 36.92 18.02
C ASN A 34 -8.88 35.92 16.88
N ILE A 35 -8.62 34.65 17.22
CA ILE A 35 -8.48 33.57 16.23
C ILE A 35 -9.88 33.08 15.85
N ASP A 36 -10.12 32.83 14.56
CA ASP A 36 -11.36 32.24 14.09
C ASP A 36 -11.44 30.77 14.54
N VAL A 37 -12.50 30.40 15.27
CA VAL A 37 -12.68 29.06 15.82
C VAL A 37 -14.04 28.50 15.45
N GLU A 38 -14.02 27.43 14.65
CA GLU A 38 -15.18 26.59 14.39
C GLU A 38 -15.20 25.43 15.39
N ASP A 39 -16.13 25.47 16.34
CA ASP A 39 -16.28 24.44 17.38
C ASP A 39 -17.33 23.41 16.95
N LEU A 40 -16.90 22.20 16.65
CA LEU A 40 -17.75 21.06 16.28
C LEU A 40 -18.47 20.45 17.50
N GLY A 41 -18.12 20.90 18.71
CA GLY A 41 -18.71 20.42 19.95
C GLY A 41 -18.15 19.07 20.38
N THR A 42 -19.04 18.23 20.91
CA THR A 42 -18.69 16.95 21.52
C THR A 42 -19.36 15.79 20.80
N ASP A 43 -18.57 14.79 20.40
CA ASP A 43 -19.06 13.56 19.77
C ASP A 43 -18.13 12.38 20.16
N LYS A 44 -18.37 11.19 19.62
CA LYS A 44 -17.49 10.04 19.81
C LYS A 44 -16.09 10.36 19.28
N TYR A 45 -15.07 9.90 19.99
CA TYR A 45 -13.67 10.19 19.69
C TYR A 45 -13.27 9.87 18.23
N TYR A 46 -13.83 8.83 17.63
CA TYR A 46 -13.57 8.48 16.23
C TYR A 46 -14.27 9.44 15.25
N SER A 47 -15.52 9.84 15.51
CA SER A 47 -16.28 10.74 14.64
C SER A 47 -15.66 12.14 14.61
N VAL A 48 -15.35 12.70 15.78
CA VAL A 48 -14.77 14.04 15.88
C VAL A 48 -13.34 14.09 15.36
N GLY A 49 -12.55 13.04 15.62
CA GLY A 49 -11.20 12.91 15.06
C GLY A 49 -11.23 12.82 13.53
N GLU A 50 -12.13 11.99 12.99
CA GLU A 50 -12.33 11.84 11.55
C GLU A 50 -12.72 13.18 10.88
N GLU A 51 -13.70 13.88 11.43
CA GLU A 51 -14.21 15.11 10.85
C GLU A 51 -13.15 16.24 10.86
N ILE A 52 -12.39 16.38 11.95
CA ILE A 52 -11.29 17.36 12.01
C ILE A 52 -10.18 17.01 11.03
N GLY A 53 -9.76 15.74 10.99
CA GLY A 53 -8.75 15.26 10.04
C GLY A 53 -9.14 15.55 8.60
N ARG A 54 -10.37 15.19 8.21
CA ARG A 54 -10.92 15.41 6.87
C ARG A 54 -10.92 16.88 6.46
N ARG A 55 -11.34 17.78 7.35
CA ARG A 55 -11.42 19.22 7.07
C ARG A 55 -10.05 19.88 6.99
N VAL A 56 -9.14 19.53 7.91
CA VAL A 56 -7.76 20.04 7.89
C VAL A 56 -7.03 19.55 6.64
N SER A 57 -7.18 18.27 6.28
CA SER A 57 -6.66 17.70 5.03
C SER A 57 -7.17 18.46 3.79
N SER A 58 -8.49 18.66 3.70
CA SER A 58 -9.10 19.39 2.57
C SER A 58 -8.59 20.84 2.47
N ALA A 59 -8.43 21.51 3.61
CA ALA A 59 -7.94 22.88 3.66
C ALA A 59 -6.44 22.98 3.33
N ALA A 60 -5.63 22.00 3.74
CA ALA A 60 -4.21 21.93 3.40
C ALA A 60 -4.01 21.81 1.88
N ALA A 61 -4.81 20.98 1.20
CA ALA A 61 -4.80 20.88 -0.26
C ALA A 61 -5.16 22.22 -0.93
N ALA A 62 -6.19 22.92 -0.44
CA ALA A 62 -6.55 24.25 -0.95
C ALA A 62 -5.45 25.30 -0.69
N ALA A 63 -4.80 25.24 0.47
CA ALA A 63 -3.74 26.13 0.86
C ALA A 63 -2.45 25.96 0.04
N ALA A 64 -2.19 24.75 -0.48
CA ALA A 64 -1.11 24.48 -1.42
C ALA A 64 -1.41 25.03 -2.82
N ALA A 65 -2.68 25.07 -3.22
CA ALA A 65 -3.10 25.60 -4.52
C ALA A 65 -3.17 27.14 -4.55
N SER A 66 -3.34 27.81 -3.40
CA SER A 66 -3.43 29.27 -3.31
C SER A 66 -2.82 29.81 -2.03
N SER A 67 -1.90 30.77 -2.15
CA SER A 67 -1.31 31.49 -1.03
C SER A 67 -2.31 32.38 -0.28
N ALA A 68 -3.46 32.72 -0.90
CA ALA A 68 -4.48 33.58 -0.32
C ALA A 68 -5.51 32.84 0.57
N ALA A 69 -5.59 31.51 0.50
CA ALA A 69 -6.52 30.75 1.35
C ALA A 69 -6.14 30.89 2.84
N ALA A 70 -7.08 30.83 3.78
CA ALA A 70 -6.74 30.84 5.21
C ALA A 70 -5.98 29.56 5.61
N GLU A 71 -5.02 29.67 6.54
CA GLU A 71 -4.43 28.48 7.15
C GLU A 71 -5.45 27.84 8.08
N THR A 72 -5.76 26.56 7.89
CA THR A 72 -6.69 25.83 8.76
C THR A 72 -5.93 24.78 9.55
N ARG A 73 -6.08 24.83 10.87
CA ARG A 73 -5.48 23.87 11.81
C ARG A 73 -6.57 23.25 12.70
N GLY A 74 -6.27 22.10 13.30
CA GLY A 74 -7.19 21.39 14.19
C GLY A 74 -6.79 21.48 15.66
N LEU A 75 -7.78 21.47 16.54
CA LEU A 75 -7.63 21.26 17.98
C LEU A 75 -8.60 20.15 18.39
N VAL A 76 -8.11 19.08 19.01
CA VAL A 76 -8.97 17.98 19.45
C VAL A 76 -8.61 17.48 20.84
N SER A 77 -9.60 17.14 21.64
CA SER A 77 -9.37 16.56 22.97
C SER A 77 -10.17 15.29 23.22
N CYS A 78 -9.51 14.29 23.80
CA CYS A 78 -10.19 13.15 24.41
C CYS A 78 -9.48 12.75 25.69
N GLY A 79 -9.95 11.68 26.35
CA GLY A 79 -9.35 11.22 27.62
C GLY A 79 -7.82 11.13 27.61
N THR A 80 -7.20 10.58 26.56
CA THR A 80 -5.73 10.48 26.42
C THR A 80 -5.13 11.36 25.31
N GLY A 81 -5.98 11.97 24.48
CA GLY A 81 -5.61 12.59 23.20
C GLY A 81 -5.28 11.61 22.06
N THR A 82 -4.90 10.36 22.37
CA THR A 82 -4.40 9.40 21.37
C THR A 82 -5.48 8.93 20.41
N GLY A 83 -6.68 8.60 20.91
CA GLY A 83 -7.75 8.06 20.07
C GLY A 83 -8.15 9.02 18.95
N VAL A 84 -8.41 10.28 19.30
CA VAL A 84 -8.76 11.33 18.34
C VAL A 84 -7.64 11.60 17.34
N ALA A 85 -6.37 11.59 17.79
CA ALA A 85 -5.22 11.78 16.91
C ALA A 85 -5.08 10.64 15.88
N ILE A 86 -5.30 9.39 16.28
CA ILE A 86 -5.27 8.24 15.37
C ILE A 86 -6.29 8.40 14.24
N PHE A 87 -7.52 8.80 14.56
CA PHE A 87 -8.56 8.98 13.55
C PHE A 87 -8.32 10.20 12.66
N ALA A 88 -7.83 11.31 13.22
CA ALA A 88 -7.47 12.49 12.45
C ALA A 88 -6.34 12.22 11.44
N ASN A 89 -5.33 11.44 11.83
CA ASN A 89 -4.20 11.05 10.98
C ASN A 89 -4.55 10.09 9.82
N LYS A 90 -5.81 9.65 9.69
CA LYS A 90 -6.23 8.82 8.54
C LYS A 90 -6.38 9.61 7.24
N PHE A 91 -6.35 10.94 7.32
CA PHE A 91 -6.56 11.82 6.17
C PHE A 91 -5.22 12.37 5.67
N PRO A 92 -4.91 12.30 4.36
CA PRO A 92 -3.65 12.80 3.81
C PRO A 92 -3.42 14.27 4.14
N GLY A 93 -2.22 14.62 4.59
CA GLY A 93 -1.88 15.99 4.98
C GLY A 93 -2.48 16.43 6.32
N ALA A 94 -3.14 15.55 7.06
CA ALA A 94 -3.50 15.76 8.47
C ALA A 94 -2.42 15.14 9.37
N TYR A 95 -1.71 16.00 10.11
CA TYR A 95 -0.65 15.62 11.03
C TYR A 95 -1.07 15.97 12.45
N ALA A 96 -1.78 15.05 13.09
CA ALA A 96 -2.23 15.15 14.47
C ALA A 96 -1.19 14.61 15.44
N ALA A 97 -0.79 15.43 16.39
CA ALA A 97 0.15 15.07 17.44
C ALA A 97 -0.47 15.25 18.82
N VAL A 98 -0.27 14.25 19.68
CA VAL A 98 -0.67 14.33 21.09
C VAL A 98 0.41 15.04 21.88
N CYS A 99 0.11 16.22 22.41
CA CYS A 99 1.04 16.97 23.23
C CYS A 99 0.63 16.90 24.71
N ARG A 100 1.56 16.48 25.56
CA ARG A 100 1.39 16.42 27.02
C ARG A 100 2.20 17.48 27.74
N SER A 101 3.15 18.10 27.05
CA SER A 101 4.03 19.15 27.54
C SER A 101 4.21 20.27 26.50
N VAL A 102 4.71 21.41 26.95
CA VAL A 102 5.14 22.51 26.08
C VAL A 102 6.22 22.04 25.11
N ASP A 103 7.16 21.21 25.58
CA ASP A 103 8.23 20.67 24.75
C ASP A 103 7.69 19.80 23.62
N ASP A 104 6.66 18.96 23.89
CA ASP A 104 5.99 18.19 22.85
C ASP A 104 5.42 19.11 21.77
N ALA A 105 4.79 20.22 22.19
CA ALA A 105 4.15 21.20 21.32
C ALA A 105 5.17 21.87 20.38
N VAL A 106 6.31 22.29 20.94
CA VAL A 106 7.40 22.92 20.18
C VAL A 106 8.04 21.90 19.23
N ASN A 107 8.35 20.69 19.73
CA ASN A 107 8.98 19.65 18.93
C ASN A 107 8.09 19.22 17.77
N THR A 108 6.78 19.00 18.00
CA THR A 108 5.90 18.54 16.93
C THR A 108 5.70 19.59 15.83
N ARG A 109 5.67 20.87 16.17
CA ARG A 109 5.60 21.96 15.18
C ARG A 109 6.89 22.09 14.40
N SER A 110 8.03 22.04 15.08
CA SER A 110 9.34 22.19 14.45
C SER A 110 9.69 21.00 13.54
N ILE A 111 9.44 19.78 14.01
CA ILE A 111 9.92 18.55 13.34
C ILE A 111 8.86 17.98 12.40
N ASN A 112 7.61 17.92 12.85
CA ASN A 112 6.54 17.23 12.11
C ASN A 112 5.60 18.19 11.38
N ASN A 113 5.79 19.50 11.56
CA ASN A 113 4.86 20.52 11.10
C ASN A 113 3.40 20.19 11.44
N SER A 114 3.13 19.64 12.65
CA SER A 114 1.78 19.17 12.99
C SER A 114 0.75 20.27 12.86
N ASN A 115 -0.36 19.97 12.20
CA ASN A 115 -1.44 20.91 11.92
C ASN A 115 -2.72 20.56 12.68
N ILE A 116 -2.70 19.50 13.50
CA ILE A 116 -3.74 19.19 14.47
C ILE A 116 -3.10 18.95 15.84
N LEU A 117 -3.50 19.74 16.84
CA LEU A 117 -3.10 19.57 18.23
C LEU A 117 -4.09 18.66 18.93
N ALA A 118 -3.63 17.53 19.48
CA ALA A 118 -4.41 16.66 20.34
C ALA A 118 -3.96 16.78 21.81
N VAL A 119 -4.91 16.97 22.73
CA VAL A 119 -4.61 17.13 24.18
C VAL A 119 -5.41 16.15 25.04
N SER A 120 -4.81 15.73 26.16
CA SER A 120 -5.34 14.74 27.08
C SER A 120 -6.25 15.36 28.14
N GLY A 121 -7.56 15.17 28.03
CA GLY A 121 -8.54 15.64 29.02
C GLY A 121 -8.34 15.05 30.42
N ASN A 122 -7.77 13.83 30.53
CA ASN A 122 -7.57 13.18 31.83
C ASN A 122 -6.26 13.60 32.53
N SER A 123 -5.32 14.20 31.81
CA SER A 123 -3.93 14.35 32.32
C SER A 123 -3.36 15.75 32.17
N THR A 124 -4.10 16.67 31.55
CA THR A 124 -3.62 18.03 31.29
C THR A 124 -4.60 19.02 31.90
N SER A 125 -4.10 19.89 32.80
CA SER A 125 -4.93 20.97 33.35
C SER A 125 -5.21 22.05 32.29
N PRO A 126 -6.29 22.84 32.42
CA PRO A 126 -6.56 23.95 31.50
C PRO A 126 -5.39 24.92 31.34
N GLU A 127 -4.70 25.26 32.42
CA GLU A 127 -3.57 26.19 32.42
C GLU A 127 -2.39 25.62 31.62
N THR A 128 -2.04 24.35 31.85
CA THR A 128 -1.00 23.67 31.09
C THR A 128 -1.41 23.51 29.62
N ALA A 129 -2.67 23.20 29.35
CA ALA A 129 -3.16 23.06 27.97
C ALA A 129 -3.09 24.37 27.20
N VAL A 130 -3.36 25.51 27.86
CA VAL A 130 -3.17 26.84 27.27
C VAL A 130 -1.69 27.09 26.93
N GLN A 131 -0.76 26.73 27.81
CA GLN A 131 0.68 26.85 27.54
C GLN A 131 1.11 25.97 26.34
N ILE A 132 0.60 24.73 26.28
CA ILE A 132 0.83 23.81 25.16
C ILE A 132 0.32 24.42 23.85
N LEU A 133 -0.92 24.91 23.85
CA LEU A 133 -1.55 25.51 22.69
C LEU A 133 -0.80 26.76 22.23
N ASP A 134 -0.42 27.66 23.14
CA ASP A 134 0.32 28.88 22.81
C ASP A 134 1.68 28.56 22.17
N ALA A 135 2.41 27.58 22.72
CA ALA A 135 3.67 27.13 22.14
C ALA A 135 3.44 26.54 20.74
N TRP A 136 2.44 25.66 20.60
CA TRP A 136 2.10 25.05 19.32
C TRP A 136 1.70 26.08 18.24
N LEU A 137 0.98 27.13 18.60
CA LEU A 137 0.60 28.18 17.67
C LEU A 137 1.81 29.00 17.21
N ARG A 138 2.72 29.33 18.13
CA ARG A 138 3.85 30.23 17.88
C ARG A 138 5.06 29.56 17.24
N THR A 139 5.23 28.25 17.39
CA THR A 139 6.42 27.55 16.88
C THR A 139 6.36 27.37 15.35
N PRO A 140 7.32 27.95 14.60
CA PRO A 140 7.43 27.72 13.15
C PRO A 140 8.01 26.34 12.82
N PHE A 141 7.70 25.84 11.63
CA PHE A 141 8.31 24.62 11.11
C PHE A 141 9.83 24.82 10.92
N LYS A 142 10.62 23.80 11.30
CA LYS A 142 12.09 23.78 11.28
C LYS A 142 12.74 24.88 12.13
N SER A 143 12.04 25.40 13.16
CA SER A 143 12.69 26.26 14.14
C SER A 143 13.59 25.44 15.07
N PRO A 144 14.55 26.06 15.77
CA PRO A 144 15.17 25.42 16.93
C PRO A 144 14.11 24.94 17.93
N CYS A 145 14.35 23.80 18.57
CA CYS A 145 13.42 23.20 19.52
C CYS A 145 14.16 22.36 20.58
N PRO A 146 13.48 21.93 21.67
CA PRO A 146 14.12 21.12 22.71
C PRO A 146 14.83 19.87 22.18
N ALA A 147 14.25 19.18 21.20
CA ALA A 147 14.86 17.99 20.59
C ALA A 147 16.13 18.29 19.76
N SER A 148 16.34 19.54 19.31
CA SER A 148 17.59 19.97 18.66
C SER A 148 18.58 20.61 19.63
N GLY A 149 18.30 20.60 20.95
CA GLY A 149 19.05 21.38 21.93
C GLY A 149 19.01 22.88 21.63
N ASP A 150 17.86 23.36 21.13
CA ASP A 150 17.63 24.75 20.72
C ASP A 150 18.62 25.29 19.68
N SER A 151 19.21 24.39 18.89
CA SER A 151 20.10 24.72 17.78
C SER A 151 19.39 24.66 16.43
N THR A 152 19.92 25.38 15.44
CA THR A 152 19.45 25.32 14.06
C THR A 152 19.72 23.95 13.44
N TRP A 153 18.86 23.51 12.54
CA TRP A 153 19.02 22.23 11.85
C TRP A 153 20.23 22.24 10.91
N PRO A 154 21.13 21.24 10.99
CA PRO A 154 22.15 21.02 9.98
C PRO A 154 21.53 20.88 8.58
N PRO A 155 22.22 21.28 7.49
CA PRO A 155 21.66 21.25 6.13
C PRO A 155 21.07 19.90 5.71
N GLU A 156 21.70 18.80 6.11
CA GLU A 156 21.22 17.43 5.83
C GLU A 156 19.88 17.14 6.52
N LEU A 157 19.73 17.55 7.79
CA LEU A 157 18.48 17.38 8.54
C LEU A 157 17.41 18.36 8.07
N ASP A 158 17.75 19.61 7.73
CA ASP A 158 16.79 20.56 7.16
C ASP A 158 16.20 20.05 5.83
N SER A 159 17.06 19.46 4.99
CA SER A 159 16.64 18.78 3.77
C SER A 159 15.75 17.58 4.07
N PHE A 160 16.14 16.73 5.03
CA PHE A 160 15.31 15.59 5.45
C PHE A 160 13.92 16.04 5.92
N LEU A 161 13.81 17.03 6.81
CA LEU A 161 12.54 17.55 7.31
C LEU A 161 11.66 18.09 6.19
N SER A 162 12.27 18.74 5.20
CA SER A 162 11.53 19.29 4.05
C SER A 162 10.95 18.20 3.14
N ASN A 163 11.58 17.02 3.09
CA ASN A 163 11.20 15.92 2.18
C ASN A 163 10.45 14.78 2.89
N SER A 164 10.55 14.68 4.22
CA SER A 164 9.96 13.58 5.03
C SER A 164 8.46 13.72 5.25
N LEU A 165 7.89 14.90 5.03
CA LEU A 165 6.44 15.16 5.06
C LEU A 165 5.77 14.86 3.71
N SER A 166 6.43 14.13 2.81
CA SER A 166 5.78 13.61 1.61
C SER A 166 4.81 12.51 2.01
N GLU A 167 3.54 12.66 1.59
CA GLU A 167 2.50 11.66 1.87
C GLU A 167 2.87 10.31 1.24
N MET A 168 2.67 9.24 2.01
CA MET A 168 2.74 7.90 1.45
C MET A 168 1.71 7.78 0.34
N ALA A 169 2.12 7.27 -0.83
CA ALA A 169 1.19 7.01 -1.92
C ALA A 169 0.06 6.08 -1.42
N PRO A 170 -1.23 6.42 -1.63
CA PRO A 170 -2.30 5.55 -1.22
C PRO A 170 -2.12 4.17 -1.86
N VAL A 171 -2.31 3.12 -1.08
CA VAL A 171 -2.19 1.75 -1.59
C VAL A 171 -3.21 1.56 -2.71
N GLY A 172 -2.73 1.39 -3.95
CA GLY A 172 -3.57 1.24 -5.13
C GLY A 172 -3.97 2.55 -5.85
N ALA A 173 -3.65 3.72 -5.31
CA ALA A 173 -3.73 4.95 -6.10
C ALA A 173 -2.52 5.03 -7.03
N ALA A 174 -2.79 5.15 -8.34
CA ALA A 174 -1.74 5.45 -9.30
C ALA A 174 -1.05 6.76 -8.87
N ALA A 175 0.27 6.73 -8.71
CA ALA A 175 1.05 7.95 -8.54
C ALA A 175 0.69 8.93 -9.67
N ALA A 176 0.64 10.23 -9.37
CA ALA A 176 0.45 11.26 -10.38
C ALA A 176 1.42 11.00 -11.55
N PRO A 177 0.96 11.11 -12.81
CA PRO A 177 1.77 10.71 -13.94
C PRO A 177 3.05 11.55 -13.92
N PRO A 178 4.24 10.94 -14.04
CA PRO A 178 5.44 11.71 -14.26
C PRO A 178 5.23 12.55 -15.51
N THR A 179 5.68 13.80 -15.44
CA THR A 179 5.75 14.73 -16.57
C THR A 179 6.24 14.02 -17.81
N GLU A 180 5.49 14.19 -18.89
CA GLU A 180 5.64 13.58 -20.22
C GLU A 180 7.09 13.39 -20.66
N THR A 181 7.71 12.27 -20.25
CA THR A 181 8.83 11.60 -20.91
C THR A 181 9.22 10.42 -20.02
N GLU A 182 8.51 9.30 -20.12
CA GLU A 182 9.14 7.97 -20.04
C GLU A 182 8.09 6.91 -20.32
N THR A 183 8.37 6.13 -21.36
CA THR A 183 7.57 5.04 -21.88
C THR A 183 7.24 4.00 -20.81
N GLU A 184 5.95 3.72 -20.69
CA GLU A 184 5.34 2.48 -20.16
C GLU A 184 6.30 1.44 -19.58
N THR A 185 6.51 1.41 -18.26
CA THR A 185 6.82 0.13 -17.60
C THR A 185 6.26 0.09 -16.18
N CYS A 186 5.12 -0.57 -16.00
CA CYS A 186 4.71 -0.99 -14.67
C CYS A 186 5.84 -1.83 -14.06
N ALA A 187 6.37 -1.47 -12.89
CA ALA A 187 7.58 -2.11 -12.33
C ALA A 187 7.42 -3.63 -12.17
N ILE A 188 6.23 -4.07 -11.75
CA ILE A 188 5.85 -5.49 -11.69
C ILE A 188 5.84 -6.11 -13.09
N CYS A 189 5.32 -5.41 -14.08
CA CYS A 189 5.28 -5.81 -15.48
C CYS A 189 6.70 -5.84 -16.09
N CYS A 190 7.59 -4.97 -15.62
CA CYS A 190 8.99 -4.91 -16.00
C CYS A 190 9.74 -6.13 -15.47
N LEU A 191 9.54 -6.47 -14.19
CA LEU A 191 10.02 -7.71 -13.60
C LEU A 191 9.43 -8.93 -14.30
N ALA A 192 8.13 -8.91 -14.62
CA ALA A 192 7.44 -9.99 -15.33
C ALA A 192 7.97 -10.20 -16.76
N LYS A 193 8.20 -9.10 -17.50
CA LYS A 193 8.73 -9.10 -18.88
C LYS A 193 10.21 -9.48 -18.93
N ARG A 194 10.98 -9.17 -17.89
CA ARG A 194 12.42 -9.49 -17.78
C ARG A 194 12.70 -10.83 -17.09
N ARG A 195 11.70 -11.71 -16.94
CA ARG A 195 11.91 -13.07 -16.41
C ARG A 195 12.73 -13.89 -17.41
N GLU A 196 13.87 -14.39 -16.94
CA GLU A 196 14.67 -15.38 -17.67
C GLU A 196 14.13 -16.77 -17.40
N PHE A 197 13.86 -17.53 -18.47
CA PHE A 197 13.36 -18.90 -18.42
C PHE A 197 14.48 -19.87 -18.74
N THR A 198 14.56 -20.96 -17.97
CA THR A 198 15.50 -22.05 -18.21
C THR A 198 14.82 -23.12 -19.07
N PRO A 199 15.43 -23.60 -20.16
CA PRO A 199 14.88 -24.70 -20.96
C PRO A 199 14.62 -25.95 -20.11
N VAL A 200 13.53 -26.66 -20.38
CA VAL A 200 13.27 -27.98 -19.83
C VAL A 200 13.86 -29.01 -20.80
N GLU A 201 15.08 -29.47 -20.54
CA GLU A 201 15.88 -30.24 -21.51
C GLU A 201 15.17 -31.49 -22.05
N ILE A 202 14.41 -32.17 -21.20
CA ILE A 202 13.67 -33.39 -21.52
C ILE A 202 12.38 -33.15 -22.33
N MET A 203 11.94 -31.89 -22.45
CA MET A 203 10.67 -31.51 -23.10
C MET A 203 10.92 -30.41 -24.13
N PRO A 204 11.21 -30.79 -25.39
CA PRO A 204 11.54 -29.84 -26.44
C PRO A 204 10.47 -28.74 -26.63
N GLY A 205 10.94 -27.50 -26.61
CA GLY A 205 10.09 -26.31 -26.71
C GLY A 205 9.50 -25.83 -25.38
N GLY A 206 9.75 -26.55 -24.28
CA GLY A 206 9.41 -26.16 -22.92
C GLY A 206 10.52 -25.33 -22.24
N ALA A 207 10.13 -24.34 -21.46
CA ALA A 207 11.03 -23.60 -20.57
C ALA A 207 10.29 -23.19 -19.29
N MET A 208 10.99 -23.11 -18.16
CA MET A 208 10.38 -22.79 -16.87
C MET A 208 11.19 -21.78 -16.05
N LYS A 209 10.51 -21.09 -15.14
CA LYS A 209 11.10 -20.25 -14.11
C LYS A 209 10.46 -20.57 -12.76
N ILE A 210 11.25 -21.07 -11.82
CA ILE A 210 10.82 -21.23 -10.42
C ILE A 210 10.53 -19.84 -9.84
N VAL A 211 9.32 -19.68 -9.29
CA VAL A 211 8.83 -18.46 -8.62
C VAL A 211 9.00 -18.57 -7.11
N ARG A 212 8.84 -19.78 -6.56
CA ARG A 212 8.96 -20.08 -5.13
C ARG A 212 9.37 -21.54 -4.94
N GLU A 213 10.18 -21.82 -3.92
CA GLU A 213 10.68 -23.18 -3.62
C GLU A 213 9.85 -23.98 -2.60
N SER A 214 8.96 -23.35 -1.81
CA SER A 214 8.13 -24.08 -0.82
C SER A 214 6.85 -23.33 -0.40
N PRO A 215 5.64 -23.82 -0.75
CA PRO A 215 5.42 -24.88 -1.74
C PRO A 215 5.93 -24.44 -3.11
N THR A 216 6.40 -25.39 -3.90
CA THR A 216 7.13 -25.09 -5.12
C THR A 216 6.17 -24.60 -6.19
N SER A 217 6.55 -23.55 -6.92
CA SER A 217 5.76 -23.06 -8.04
C SER A 217 6.63 -22.51 -9.14
N ALA A 218 6.13 -22.60 -10.37
CA ALA A 218 6.83 -22.15 -11.56
C ALA A 218 5.86 -21.49 -12.54
N VAL A 219 6.40 -20.60 -13.35
CA VAL A 219 5.79 -20.25 -14.64
C VAL A 219 6.47 -21.11 -15.69
N VAL A 220 5.67 -21.80 -16.50
CA VAL A 220 6.12 -22.69 -17.57
C VAL A 220 5.58 -22.18 -18.89
N ARG A 221 6.42 -22.26 -19.92
CA ARG A 221 6.09 -21.90 -21.30
C ARG A 221 6.39 -23.05 -22.23
N PHE A 222 5.49 -23.27 -23.18
CA PHE A 222 5.73 -24.15 -24.32
C PHE A 222 5.42 -23.43 -25.62
N ARG A 223 6.24 -23.68 -26.65
CA ARG A 223 5.96 -23.21 -28.01
C ARG A 223 4.76 -23.94 -28.60
N GLY A 224 3.98 -23.25 -29.42
CA GLY A 224 2.90 -23.86 -30.20
C GLY A 224 3.43 -25.01 -31.07
N GLY A 225 2.72 -26.12 -31.06
CA GLY A 225 3.10 -27.37 -31.73
C GLY A 225 3.93 -28.32 -30.87
N SER A 226 4.46 -27.89 -29.72
CA SER A 226 5.15 -28.79 -28.79
C SER A 226 4.22 -29.83 -28.17
N VAL A 227 4.83 -30.93 -27.72
CA VAL A 227 4.16 -32.05 -27.06
C VAL A 227 4.94 -32.42 -25.80
N GLU A 228 4.19 -32.70 -24.74
CA GLU A 228 4.71 -33.46 -23.60
C GLU A 228 4.32 -34.92 -23.80
N PRO A 229 5.31 -35.83 -23.89
CA PRO A 229 5.04 -37.27 -23.86
C PRO A 229 4.27 -37.65 -22.60
N ALA A 230 3.55 -38.77 -22.63
CA ALA A 230 2.94 -39.38 -21.46
C ALA A 230 3.95 -39.46 -20.31
N HIS A 231 3.59 -38.89 -19.18
CA HIS A 231 4.43 -38.84 -18.00
C HIS A 231 3.60 -38.74 -16.72
N HIS A 232 4.25 -38.98 -15.59
CA HIS A 232 3.69 -38.75 -14.27
C HIS A 232 4.70 -38.09 -13.33
N HIS A 233 4.17 -37.63 -12.18
CA HIS A 233 4.92 -36.97 -11.11
C HIS A 233 4.67 -37.67 -9.78
N THR A 234 5.62 -37.60 -8.85
CA THR A 234 5.43 -38.15 -7.49
C THR A 234 4.39 -37.36 -6.71
N PHE A 235 4.34 -36.04 -6.91
CA PHE A 235 3.37 -35.17 -6.25
C PHE A 235 2.31 -34.69 -7.25
N GLY A 236 1.09 -34.52 -6.75
CA GLY A 236 0.04 -33.88 -7.53
C GLY A 236 0.38 -32.42 -7.77
N HIS A 237 -0.15 -31.87 -8.86
CA HIS A 237 0.08 -30.48 -9.22
C HIS A 237 -1.19 -29.80 -9.71
N ASP A 238 -1.30 -28.52 -9.37
CA ASP A 238 -2.33 -27.63 -9.86
C ASP A 238 -1.73 -26.72 -10.92
N LEU A 239 -2.46 -26.46 -12.00
CA LEU A 239 -2.08 -25.46 -12.99
C LEU A 239 -3.22 -24.51 -13.32
N VAL A 240 -2.85 -23.29 -13.68
CA VAL A 240 -3.73 -22.28 -14.32
C VAL A 240 -3.08 -21.83 -15.62
N VAL A 241 -3.82 -21.89 -16.72
CA VAL A 241 -3.35 -21.38 -18.01
C VAL A 241 -3.43 -19.85 -17.98
N MET A 242 -2.29 -19.19 -18.18
CA MET A 242 -2.21 -17.73 -18.22
C MET A 242 -2.48 -17.19 -19.62
N SER A 243 -1.99 -17.86 -20.66
CA SER A 243 -2.25 -17.54 -22.07
C SER A 243 -2.03 -18.75 -22.97
N GLY A 244 -2.64 -18.75 -24.16
CA GLY A 244 -2.53 -19.82 -25.14
C GLY A 244 -3.55 -20.93 -24.94
N ARG A 245 -3.36 -22.04 -25.66
CA ARG A 245 -4.27 -23.19 -25.67
C ARG A 245 -3.52 -24.50 -25.67
N LYS A 246 -3.92 -25.40 -24.76
CA LYS A 246 -3.38 -26.77 -24.66
C LYS A 246 -4.49 -27.79 -24.47
N ARG A 247 -4.24 -29.04 -24.87
CA ARG A 247 -5.05 -30.19 -24.47
C ARG A 247 -4.25 -31.11 -23.59
N VAL A 248 -4.85 -31.54 -22.48
CA VAL A 248 -4.30 -32.53 -21.56
C VAL A 248 -5.14 -33.79 -21.66
N TRP A 249 -4.50 -34.91 -21.96
CA TRP A 249 -5.11 -36.23 -21.88
C TRP A 249 -4.65 -36.91 -20.60
N ASN A 250 -5.57 -37.12 -19.66
CA ASN A 250 -5.32 -37.96 -18.50
C ASN A 250 -5.54 -39.42 -18.92
N LEU A 251 -4.44 -40.13 -19.17
CA LEU A 251 -4.46 -41.51 -19.68
C LEU A 251 -4.88 -42.50 -18.59
N SER A 252 -4.58 -42.21 -17.32
CA SER A 252 -5.04 -43.00 -16.17
C SER A 252 -6.56 -43.04 -16.07
N LYS A 253 -7.23 -41.92 -16.37
CA LYS A 253 -8.70 -41.78 -16.27
C LYS A 253 -9.43 -41.87 -17.60
N ARG A 254 -8.70 -41.83 -18.72
CA ARG A 254 -9.25 -41.78 -20.09
C ARG A 254 -10.15 -40.56 -20.31
N GLU A 255 -9.70 -39.42 -19.79
CA GLU A 255 -10.36 -38.13 -19.92
C GLU A 255 -9.45 -37.16 -20.64
N SER A 256 -10.04 -36.20 -21.37
CA SER A 256 -9.31 -35.14 -22.06
C SER A 256 -9.88 -33.77 -21.70
N PHE A 257 -8.99 -32.81 -21.51
CA PHE A 257 -9.34 -31.44 -21.13
C PHE A 257 -8.70 -30.47 -22.13
N ASP A 258 -9.54 -29.71 -22.84
CA ASP A 258 -9.10 -28.54 -23.58
C ASP A 258 -9.04 -27.35 -22.61
N LEU A 259 -7.87 -26.74 -22.50
CA LEU A 259 -7.61 -25.65 -21.56
C LEU A 259 -7.20 -24.40 -22.34
N GLU A 260 -7.85 -23.28 -22.02
CA GLU A 260 -7.59 -21.94 -22.54
C GLU A 260 -7.25 -20.98 -21.39
N SER A 261 -6.93 -19.73 -21.71
CA SER A 261 -6.56 -18.70 -20.72
C SER A 261 -7.62 -18.57 -19.62
N GLY A 262 -7.20 -18.72 -18.37
CA GLY A 262 -8.04 -18.68 -17.17
C GLY A 262 -8.45 -20.07 -16.65
N ASP A 263 -8.32 -21.13 -17.44
CA ASP A 263 -8.71 -22.47 -17.01
C ASP A 263 -7.74 -23.07 -16.00
N PHE A 264 -8.30 -23.89 -15.11
CA PHE A 264 -7.60 -24.58 -14.04
C PHE A 264 -7.70 -26.10 -14.22
N LEU A 265 -6.60 -26.81 -13.96
CA LEU A 265 -6.59 -28.28 -13.90
C LEU A 265 -5.73 -28.75 -12.72
N PHE A 266 -6.28 -29.68 -11.95
CA PHE A 266 -5.53 -30.45 -10.95
C PHE A 266 -5.24 -31.85 -11.50
N THR A 267 -3.97 -32.24 -11.50
CA THR A 267 -3.52 -33.59 -11.81
C THR A 267 -3.07 -34.28 -10.51
N PRO A 268 -3.77 -35.33 -10.05
CA PRO A 268 -3.35 -36.11 -8.89
C PRO A 268 -1.97 -36.75 -9.05
N ALA A 269 -1.32 -37.02 -7.91
CA ALA A 269 -0.06 -37.75 -7.86
C ALA A 269 -0.17 -39.11 -8.57
N GLY A 270 0.81 -39.42 -9.43
CA GLY A 270 0.87 -40.68 -10.18
C GLY A 270 -0.12 -40.82 -11.34
N ASP A 271 -1.00 -39.86 -11.60
CA ASP A 271 -1.81 -39.87 -12.83
C ASP A 271 -0.91 -39.63 -14.06
N VAL A 272 -0.97 -40.56 -15.02
CA VAL A 272 -0.22 -40.46 -16.28
C VAL A 272 -0.99 -39.55 -17.22
N HIS A 273 -0.33 -38.54 -17.76
CA HIS A 273 -0.94 -37.60 -18.68
C HIS A 273 -0.02 -37.19 -19.82
N ARG A 274 -0.64 -36.85 -20.95
CA ARG A 274 0.02 -36.37 -22.18
C ARG A 274 -0.51 -34.98 -22.52
N VAL A 275 0.29 -34.13 -23.14
CA VAL A 275 -0.11 -32.76 -23.46
C VAL A 275 0.26 -32.37 -24.88
N LYS A 276 -0.65 -31.66 -25.54
CA LYS A 276 -0.37 -30.93 -26.78
C LYS A 276 -0.61 -29.45 -26.61
N TYR A 277 0.35 -28.65 -27.07
CA TYR A 277 0.24 -27.20 -27.14
C TYR A 277 -0.16 -26.79 -28.55
N PHE A 278 -1.32 -26.17 -28.72
CA PHE A 278 -1.78 -25.70 -30.03
C PHE A 278 -1.25 -24.30 -30.36
N GLU A 279 -0.97 -23.52 -29.31
CA GLU A 279 -0.43 -22.16 -29.38
C GLU A 279 0.73 -22.01 -28.40
N ASP A 280 1.48 -20.93 -28.52
CA ASP A 280 2.43 -20.54 -27.48
C ASP A 280 1.68 -20.38 -26.16
N THR A 281 1.95 -21.27 -25.21
CA THR A 281 1.16 -21.41 -23.98
C THR A 281 2.02 -21.11 -22.77
N GLU A 282 1.55 -20.22 -21.91
CA GLU A 282 2.12 -19.94 -20.60
C GLU A 282 1.14 -20.38 -19.52
N PHE A 283 1.63 -21.08 -18.50
CA PHE A 283 0.82 -21.48 -17.35
C PHE A 283 1.61 -21.38 -16.06
N PHE A 284 0.90 -21.12 -14.97
CA PHE A 284 1.42 -21.21 -13.62
C PHE A 284 1.12 -22.59 -13.07
N ILE A 285 2.12 -23.25 -12.50
CA ILE A 285 2.00 -24.59 -11.91
C ILE A 285 2.54 -24.59 -10.49
N ARG A 286 1.87 -25.32 -9.60
CA ARG A 286 2.25 -25.50 -8.20
C ARG A 286 2.19 -26.98 -7.82
N TRP A 287 3.16 -27.41 -7.02
CA TRP A 287 3.23 -28.76 -6.46
C TRP A 287 3.96 -28.74 -5.11
N ASP A 288 3.88 -29.85 -4.39
CA ASP A 288 4.61 -30.04 -3.14
C ASP A 288 5.94 -30.78 -3.38
N GLY A 289 6.96 -30.48 -2.57
CA GLY A 289 8.24 -31.19 -2.62
C GLY A 289 9.13 -30.83 -3.82
N LYS A 290 10.08 -31.74 -4.12
CA LYS A 290 11.05 -31.58 -5.21
C LYS A 290 10.36 -31.87 -6.55
N TRP A 291 10.71 -31.09 -7.57
CA TRP A 291 10.26 -31.36 -8.94
C TRP A 291 10.86 -32.68 -9.44
N ASP A 292 10.00 -33.55 -9.94
CA ASP A 292 10.35 -34.75 -10.65
C ASP A 292 9.41 -34.96 -11.83
N ILE A 293 9.81 -35.83 -12.74
CA ILE A 293 9.04 -36.18 -13.92
C ILE A 293 9.54 -37.51 -14.44
N PHE A 294 8.60 -38.43 -14.66
CA PHE A 294 8.90 -39.77 -15.15
C PHE A 294 8.20 -39.93 -16.49
N LEU A 295 9.00 -40.03 -17.55
CA LEU A 295 8.47 -40.25 -18.90
C LEU A 295 8.03 -41.71 -19.03
N ASP A 296 6.75 -41.90 -19.36
CA ASP A 296 6.12 -43.21 -19.61
C ASP A 296 6.12 -43.57 -21.11
N GLU A 297 6.47 -42.61 -21.98
CA GLU A 297 6.65 -42.84 -23.41
C GLU A 297 7.71 -41.91 -24.02
N ASP A 298 8.18 -42.24 -25.23
CA ASP A 298 9.05 -41.39 -26.03
C ASP A 298 8.27 -40.36 -26.88
N LEU A 299 8.98 -39.33 -27.36
CA LEU A 299 8.39 -38.22 -28.11
C LEU A 299 7.79 -38.64 -29.47
N GLU A 300 8.39 -39.61 -30.16
CA GLU A 300 7.86 -40.08 -31.46
C GLU A 300 6.52 -40.81 -31.27
N THR A 301 6.43 -41.60 -30.20
CA THR A 301 5.20 -42.25 -29.78
C THR A 301 4.14 -41.22 -29.41
N ALA A 302 4.50 -40.20 -28.63
CA ALA A 302 3.58 -39.12 -28.26
C ALA A 302 2.97 -38.43 -29.49
N HIS A 303 3.80 -38.06 -30.47
CA HIS A 303 3.33 -37.43 -31.71
C HIS A 303 2.35 -38.32 -32.49
N ARG A 304 2.70 -39.59 -32.67
CA ARG A 304 1.86 -40.55 -33.41
C ARG A 304 0.50 -40.78 -32.74
N GLU A 305 0.47 -40.94 -31.41
CA GLU A 305 -0.79 -41.16 -30.69
C GLU A 305 -1.68 -39.91 -30.70
N ILE A 306 -1.09 -38.73 -30.60
CA ILE A 306 -1.81 -37.46 -30.74
C ILE A 306 -2.42 -37.30 -32.13
N GLU A 307 -1.69 -37.62 -33.19
CA GLU A 307 -2.21 -37.55 -34.56
C GLU A 307 -3.41 -38.48 -34.79
N LYS A 308 -3.34 -39.70 -34.23
CA LYS A 308 -4.47 -40.65 -34.27
C LYS A 308 -5.69 -40.10 -33.55
N GLU A 309 -5.53 -39.53 -32.36
CA GLU A 309 -6.67 -38.99 -31.61
C GLU A 309 -7.30 -37.76 -32.27
N LEU A 310 -6.47 -36.84 -32.79
CA LEU A 310 -6.96 -35.65 -33.48
C LEU A 310 -7.64 -35.96 -34.82
N SER A 311 -7.31 -37.09 -35.46
CA SER A 311 -7.97 -37.53 -36.69
C SER A 311 -9.24 -38.34 -36.43
N ALA A 312 -9.45 -38.82 -35.20
CA ALA A 312 -10.65 -39.56 -34.78
C ALA A 312 -11.73 -38.67 -34.14
N SER A 313 -11.43 -37.39 -33.88
CA SER A 313 -12.32 -36.38 -33.29
C SER A 313 -12.92 -35.46 -34.35
#